data_AF-A0A8T5BA93-F1
#
_entry.id   AF-A0A8T5BA93-F1
#
_cell.length_a   1.000
_cell.length_b   1.000
_cell.length_c   1.000
_cell.angle_alpha   90.00
_cell.angle_beta   90.00
_cell.angle_gamma   90.00
#
_symmetry.space_group_name_H-M   'P 1'
#
loop_
_entity.id
_entity.type
_entity.pdbx_description
1 polymer ?
#
loop_
_entity_poly.entity_id
_entity_poly.type
_entity_poly.pdbx_seq_one_letter_code
_entity_poly.pdbx_strand_id
1 'polypeptide(L)' 'MSLIFEEIDEGKRVQILHIGLYSTEPESLVKMRKLMEEKKIVENGLHHEIYLSDPWMVASEKMMTILRQHVKERG' A
#
# COMPACT_ATOMS: atom_id res chain seq x y z
N MET A 1 7.87 -21.62 13.38
CA MET A 1 6.79 -20.75 12.89
C MET A 1 5.83 -20.51 14.06
N SER A 2 5.76 -19.30 14.58
CA SER A 2 4.85 -18.95 15.68
C SER A 2 3.81 -17.97 15.16
N LEU A 3 2.55 -18.23 15.48
CA LEU A 3 1.45 -17.28 15.27
C LEU A 3 1.41 -16.32 16.46
N ILE A 4 1.31 -15.03 16.18
CA ILE A 4 1.27 -13.97 17.20
C ILE A 4 -0.05 -13.21 17.03
N PHE A 5 -0.68 -12.90 18.16
CA PHE A 5 -1.81 -11.97 18.21
C PHE A 5 -1.27 -10.60 18.63
N GLU A 6 -1.48 -9.59 17.81
CA GLU A 6 -1.02 -8.22 18.05
C GLU A 6 -2.07 -7.19 17.64
N GLU A 7 -2.01 -6.02 18.26
CA GLU A 7 -2.77 -4.84 17.87
C GLU A 7 -1.86 -3.92 17.06
N ILE A 8 -2.31 -3.48 15.89
CA ILE A 8 -1.53 -2.63 14.99
C ILE A 8 -2.09 -1.21 15.05
N ASP A 9 -1.31 -0.26 15.57
CA ASP A 9 -1.64 1.16 15.46
C ASP A 9 -1.24 1.70 14.07
N GLU A 10 -2.27 1.99 13.27
CA GLU A 10 -2.09 2.44 11.90
C GLU A 10 -1.81 3.93 11.73
N GLY A 11 -1.82 4.81 12.73
CA GLY A 11 -1.39 6.22 12.58
C GLY A 11 -1.73 6.93 11.24
N LYS A 12 -0.83 7.80 10.74
CA LYS A 12 -1.01 8.53 9.46
C LYS A 12 -0.48 7.72 8.28
N ARG A 13 -1.29 7.54 7.23
CA ARG A 13 -0.97 6.69 6.05
C ARG A 13 -1.26 7.39 4.73
N VAL A 14 -0.52 6.99 3.69
CA VAL A 14 -0.90 7.19 2.29
C VAL A 14 -1.30 5.84 1.74
N GLN A 15 -2.44 5.75 1.05
CA GLN A 15 -2.89 4.51 0.45
C GLN A 15 -3.50 4.73 -0.93
N ILE A 16 -3.43 3.70 -1.78
CA ILE A 16 -4.08 3.67 -3.08
C ILE A 16 -4.63 2.27 -3.34
N LEU A 17 -5.79 2.20 -4.01
CA LEU A 17 -6.28 0.95 -4.57
C LEU A 17 -5.61 0.73 -5.93
N HIS A 18 -4.77 -0.28 -6.03
CA HIS A 18 -4.22 -0.77 -7.29
C HIS A 18 -5.21 -1.78 -7.91
N ILE A 19 -5.50 -1.60 -9.20
CA ILE A 19 -6.33 -2.50 -9.99
C ILE A 19 -5.47 -3.00 -11.15
N GLY A 20 -5.20 -4.30 -11.21
CA GLY A 20 -4.30 -4.89 -12.18
C GLY A 20 -3.35 -5.92 -11.57
N LEU A 21 -2.38 -6.35 -12.38
CA LEU A 21 -1.34 -7.30 -11.96
C LEU A 21 -0.41 -6.67 -10.91
N TYR A 22 0.06 -7.48 -9.96
CA TYR A 22 1.06 -7.02 -8.97
C TYR A 22 2.32 -6.43 -9.61
N SER A 23 2.70 -6.88 -10.81
CA SER A 23 3.85 -6.33 -11.54
C SER A 23 3.68 -4.87 -11.98
N THR A 24 2.44 -4.35 -12.03
CA THR A 24 2.15 -2.95 -12.39
C THR A 24 1.91 -2.05 -11.16
N GLU A 25 2.01 -2.59 -9.95
CA GLU A 25 2.01 -1.81 -8.71
C GLU A 25 3.03 -0.66 -8.66
N PRO A 26 4.24 -0.76 -9.26
CA PRO A 26 5.17 0.37 -9.33
C PRO A 26 4.55 1.66 -9.88
N GLU A 27 3.58 1.57 -10.80
CA GLU A 27 2.85 2.74 -11.32
C GLU A 27 2.00 3.42 -10.23
N SER A 28 1.35 2.62 -9.39
CA SER A 28 0.61 3.11 -8.23
C SER A 28 1.54 3.70 -7.17
N LEU A 29 2.69 3.07 -6.93
CA LEU A 29 3.70 3.57 -5.98
C LEU A 29 4.28 4.92 -6.42
N VAL A 30 4.50 5.14 -7.72
CA VAL A 30 4.93 6.44 -8.25
C VAL A 30 3.88 7.53 -7.94
N LYS A 31 2.58 7.23 -8.09
CA LYS A 31 1.51 8.18 -7.75
C LYS A 31 1.50 8.48 -6.24
N MET A 32 1.68 7.47 -5.40
CA MET A 32 1.80 7.67 -3.94
C MET A 32 2.99 8.55 -3.57
N ARG A 33 4.17 8.30 -4.16
CA ARG A 33 5.38 9.11 -3.92
C ARG A 33 5.19 10.56 -4.33
N LYS A 34 4.58 10.81 -5.49
CA LYS A 34 4.26 12.17 -5.94
C LYS A 34 3.37 12.91 -4.93
N LEU A 35 2.32 12.25 -4.44
CA LEU A 35 1.46 12.82 -3.40
C LEU A 35 2.23 13.11 -2.10
N MET A 36 3.16 12.22 -1.72
CA MET A 36 3.98 12.39 -0.53
C MET A 36 4.90 13.62 -0.65
N GLU A 37 5.54 13.80 -1.80
CA GLU A 37 6.36 14.97 -2.11
C GLU A 37 5.54 16.26 -2.07
N GLU A 38 4.39 16.29 -2.74
CA GLU A 38 3.49 17.45 -2.78
C GLU A 38 3.01 17.87 -1.38
N LYS A 39 2.70 16.89 -0.53
CA LYS A 39 2.22 17.13 0.83
C LYS A 39 3.33 17.25 1.87
N LYS A 40 4.60 17.23 1.46
CA LYS A 40 5.78 17.26 2.36
C LYS A 40 5.66 16.23 3.48
N ILE A 41 5.24 15.02 3.14
CA ILE A 41 5.19 13.86 4.05
C ILE A 41 6.21 12.82 3.57
N VAL A 42 6.79 12.09 4.50
CA VAL A 42 7.82 11.08 4.24
C VAL A 42 7.43 9.74 4.84
N GLU A 43 8.03 8.66 4.35
CA GLU A 43 7.81 7.32 4.89
C GLU A 43 8.21 7.22 6.38
N ASN A 44 7.43 6.43 7.13
CA ASN A 44 7.56 6.29 8.58
C ASN A 44 7.20 4.88 9.05
N GLY A 45 7.76 3.86 8.40
CA GLY A 45 7.53 2.46 8.75
C GLY A 45 7.30 1.59 7.54
N LEU A 46 6.74 0.41 7.78
CA LEU A 46 6.55 -0.63 6.78
C LEU A 46 5.52 -0.24 5.72
N HIS A 47 5.73 -0.82 4.54
CA HIS A 47 4.75 -0.86 3.46
C HIS A 47 3.83 -2.06 3.69
N HIS A 48 2.52 -1.86 3.63
CA HIS A 48 1.53 -2.93 3.74
C HIS A 48 0.81 -3.09 2.40
N GLU A 49 0.81 -4.32 1.90
CA GLU A 49 0.04 -4.74 0.74
C GLU A 49 -1.11 -5.59 1.22
N ILE A 50 -2.34 -5.15 0.96
CA ILE A 50 -3.55 -5.86 1.36
C ILE A 50 -4.20 -6.41 0.10
N TYR A 51 -4.02 -7.70 -0.14
CA TYR A 51 -4.59 -8.40 -1.28
C TYR A 51 -6.09 -8.64 -1.03
N LEU A 52 -6.95 -7.97 -1.81
CA LEU A 52 -8.40 -8.11 -1.72
C LEU A 52 -8.95 -9.15 -2.68
N SER A 53 -8.17 -9.52 -3.69
CA SER A 53 -8.52 -10.53 -4.69
C SER A 53 -7.59 -11.72 -4.59
N ASP A 54 -8.16 -12.93 -4.74
CA ASP A 54 -7.38 -14.13 -4.96
C ASP A 54 -6.89 -14.15 -6.44
N PRO A 55 -5.57 -14.09 -6.68
CA PRO A 55 -5.02 -14.01 -8.03
C PRO A 55 -5.28 -15.27 -8.87
N TRP A 56 -5.66 -16.39 -8.25
CA TRP A 56 -5.98 -17.64 -8.94
C TRP A 56 -7.45 -17.69 -9.39
N MET A 57 -8.29 -16.81 -8.86
CA MET A 57 -9.74 -16.83 -9.07
C MET A 57 -10.24 -15.65 -9.92
N VAL A 58 -9.44 -14.60 -10.07
CA VAL A 58 -9.84 -13.33 -10.69
C VAL A 58 -8.95 -13.03 -11.90
N ALA A 59 -9.56 -12.55 -12.99
CA ALA A 59 -8.80 -12.08 -14.15
C ALA A 59 -7.88 -10.92 -13.75
N SER A 60 -6.68 -10.89 -14.33
CA SER A 60 -5.59 -9.96 -13.98
C SER A 60 -6.01 -8.50 -13.90
N GLU A 61 -6.87 -8.06 -14.82
CA GLU A 61 -7.35 -6.69 -14.95
C GLU A 61 -8.40 -6.29 -13.89
N LYS A 62 -8.88 -7.26 -13.11
CA LYS A 62 -9.84 -7.06 -12.01
C LYS A 62 -9.24 -7.34 -10.63
N MET A 63 -7.97 -7.77 -10.56
CA MET A 63 -7.27 -7.97 -9.30
C MET A 63 -7.17 -6.65 -8.55
N MET A 64 -7.45 -6.68 -7.24
CA MET A 64 -7.43 -5.50 -6.38
C MET A 64 -6.45 -5.69 -5.22
N THR A 65 -5.52 -4.74 -5.08
CA THR A 65 -4.58 -4.65 -3.95
C THR A 65 -4.62 -3.24 -3.37
N ILE A 66 -4.75 -3.11 -2.05
CA ILE A 66 -4.49 -1.83 -1.39
C ILE A 66 -3.00 -1.76 -1.08
N LEU A 67 -2.31 -0.78 -1.66
CA LEU A 67 -0.94 -0.43 -1.29
C LEU A 67 -1.01 0.69 -0.24
N ARG A 68 -0.36 0.47 0.91
CA ARG A 68 -0.44 1.38 2.06
C ARG A 68 0.95 1.66 2.60
N GLN A 69 1.30 2.94 2.71
CA GLN A 69 2.57 3.41 3.24
C GLN A 69 2.37 4.17 4.55
N HIS A 70 3.13 3.77 5.56
CA HIS A 70 3.28 4.51 6.80
C HIS A 70 3.97 5.86 6.54
N VAL A 71 3.40 6.98 7.00
CA VAL A 71 3.95 8.32 6.75
C VAL A 71 3.99 9.20 8.00
N LYS A 72 4.86 10.21 7.97
CA LYS A 72 4.92 11.34 8.91
C LYS A 72 5.16 12.65 8.17
N GLU A 73 4.99 13.76 8.84
CA GLU A 73 5.33 15.07 8.27
C GLU A 73 6.84 15.24 8.16
N ARG A 74 7.28 15.86 7.07
CA ARG A 74 8.67 16.28 6.89
C ARG A 74 8.89 17.49 7.80
N GLY A 75 9.51 17.25 8.95
CA GLY A 75 9.92 18.30 9.89
C GLY A 75 10.89 19.30 9.27
#